data_AF-A0A8S1UJF3-F1
#
_entry.id   AF-A0A8S1UJF3-F1
#
_cell.length_a   1.000
_cell.length_b   1.000
_cell.length_c   1.000
_cell.angle_alpha   90.00
_cell.angle_beta   90.00
_cell.angle_gamma   90.00
#
_symmetry.space_group_name_H-M   'P 1'
#
loop_
_entity.id
_entity.type
_entity.pdbx_description
1 polymer ?
#
loop_
_entity_poly.entity_id
_entity_poly.type
_entity_poly.pdbx_seq_one_letter_code
_entity_poly.pdbx_strand_id
1 'polypeptide(L)'
;MLIIFYLFSLGICIDDPIHTSIIYGDSDQGYYYVNLFVGEHKQKQSLILDTASSITTFPCIDCKSCGNHIDSYYNFKDSQTHKTVKCDQIIGEKQCDKCLNNRCSFQISYAEGSRLAGYFMQDWLIMGDEFEDLKQSDEIVKLEQILSVIGCTTLETNLFYTQKANGIMGLSPKTDTEFSFPNYIDDLYQKEKGSEFQRMFTICIGRRDGYMTVGQYDFNRHRNDSLYYKVKYNQDTDVYKINVHNIKIDNIVIADHNLINLGQGAFIDSGSTLAYGSPKLSEKLTQQFRCQNENCPDLQFLEELHCYQYIPEKHANFSNFASYFPIYEFELDNNFTFKWKPINYLTLAVNTTDIYCFPIAIIPGAPRMILGQVWMRNWDIGFNKQTQEILFVENNCSNTKVSHEFTEEDIILLEQQSLKQNNGRRVYKDLNLKGKLDIFQETLYAFVMIVLMIFLYYLFFYLLKLKNQRKYQTLQEISAAQKIEQKMCIQEILILLKKGFHQNIKQVIIQLELGRIPSVQMFDQTIKFKDNHTLKTNYLNPFVLLEYQNLLIYLIKTLKIIIQIEVSLNNYRITNQKFNPTSEEKNGSVNVNYKSRQIRLIMMEIS
;
A
#
# COMPACT_ATOMS: atom_id res chain seq x y z
N MET A 1 -12.50 -0.33 -36.25
CA MET A 1 -13.45 0.11 -35.20
C MET A 1 -13.55 -0.87 -34.03
N LEU A 2 -13.93 -2.14 -34.21
CA LEU A 2 -14.05 -3.11 -33.10
C LEU A 2 -12.72 -3.44 -32.40
N ILE A 3 -11.59 -3.46 -33.13
CA ILE A 3 -10.24 -3.63 -32.54
C ILE A 3 -9.81 -2.41 -31.74
N ILE A 4 -10.20 -1.20 -32.16
CA ILE A 4 -9.94 0.04 -31.41
C ILE A 4 -10.80 0.05 -30.14
N PHE A 5 -12.06 -0.38 -30.22
CA PHE A 5 -12.95 -0.55 -29.06
C PHE A 5 -12.44 -1.64 -28.09
N TYR A 6 -11.82 -2.71 -28.61
CA TYR A 6 -11.28 -3.81 -27.81
C TYR A 6 -9.92 -3.46 -27.18
N LEU A 7 -9.08 -2.68 -27.87
CA LEU A 7 -7.86 -2.09 -27.31
C LEU A 7 -8.18 -1.00 -26.29
N PHE A 8 -9.26 -0.23 -26.47
CA PHE A 8 -9.81 0.66 -25.43
C PHE A 8 -10.42 -0.11 -24.25
N SER A 9 -10.95 -1.32 -24.45
CA SER A 9 -11.49 -2.16 -23.36
C SER A 9 -10.45 -3.08 -22.71
N LEU A 10 -9.26 -3.24 -23.30
CA LEU A 10 -8.10 -3.91 -22.69
C LEU A 10 -7.13 -2.89 -22.09
N GLY A 11 -7.14 -1.65 -22.57
CA GLY A 11 -6.67 -0.47 -21.86
C GLY A 11 -7.70 0.07 -20.88
N ILE A 12 -8.41 -0.82 -20.17
CA ILE A 12 -9.03 -0.42 -18.91
C ILE A 12 -7.84 -0.14 -18.00
N CYS A 13 -7.64 1.14 -17.72
CA CYS A 13 -6.74 1.64 -16.69
C CYS A 13 -6.80 0.71 -15.48
N ILE A 14 -5.70 0.00 -15.23
CA ILE A 14 -5.33 -0.34 -13.85
C ILE A 14 -4.56 0.89 -13.37
N ASP A 15 -5.25 2.03 -13.32
CA ASP A 15 -4.82 3.09 -12.41
C ASP A 15 -5.36 2.59 -11.08
N ASP A 16 -4.50 1.94 -10.30
CA ASP A 16 -4.86 1.61 -8.93
C ASP A 16 -5.21 2.95 -8.26
N PRO A 17 -6.45 3.13 -7.75
CA PRO A 17 -6.92 4.41 -7.21
C PRO A 17 -6.31 4.71 -5.83
N ILE A 18 -5.08 4.22 -5.60
CA ILE A 18 -4.36 4.20 -4.35
C ILE A 18 -3.01 4.87 -4.58
N HIS A 19 -2.85 6.08 -4.05
CA HIS A 19 -1.55 6.71 -3.96
C HIS A 19 -0.92 6.32 -2.64
N THR A 20 0.35 5.90 -2.65
CA THR A 20 1.08 5.54 -1.43
C THR A 20 2.27 6.47 -1.24
N SER A 21 2.48 6.96 -0.02
CA SER A 21 3.65 7.74 0.35
C SER A 21 4.34 7.12 1.55
N ILE A 22 5.67 7.23 1.58
CA ILE A 22 6.47 6.79 2.72
C ILE A 22 6.30 7.82 3.84
N ILE A 23 6.08 7.31 5.05
CA ILE A 23 6.13 8.11 6.26
C ILE A 23 7.54 7.99 6.84
N TYR A 24 8.15 9.12 7.15
CA TYR A 24 9.44 9.25 7.82
C TYR A 24 9.26 9.75 9.25
N GLY A 25 10.32 9.65 10.04
CA GLY A 25 10.37 10.12 11.42
C GLY A 25 10.28 8.99 12.42
N ASP A 26 10.31 9.35 13.69
CA ASP A 26 10.26 8.41 14.79
C ASP A 26 9.73 9.11 16.04
N SER A 27 9.40 8.31 17.05
CA SER A 27 8.93 8.83 18.34
C SER A 27 9.99 9.66 19.09
N ASP A 28 11.28 9.51 18.78
CA ASP A 28 12.38 10.23 19.42
C ASP A 28 12.47 11.67 18.86
N GLN A 29 12.18 11.84 17.56
CA GLN A 29 12.00 13.14 16.90
C GLN A 29 10.71 13.85 17.31
N GLY A 30 9.74 13.10 17.84
CA GLY A 30 8.46 13.63 18.30
C GLY A 30 7.39 13.75 17.22
N TYR A 31 7.64 13.33 15.98
CA TYR A 31 6.64 13.35 14.93
C TYR A 31 6.99 12.42 13.76
N TYR A 32 5.95 12.11 12.99
CA TYR A 32 6.06 11.46 11.68
C TYR A 32 5.61 12.42 10.59
N TYR A 33 6.29 12.39 9.45
CA TYR A 33 6.08 13.31 8.34
C TYR A 33 6.11 12.61 6.99
N VAL A 34 5.50 13.24 5.99
CA VAL A 34 5.55 12.83 4.57
C VAL A 34 6.16 13.94 3.75
N ASN A 35 6.62 13.61 2.55
CA ASN A 35 7.12 14.60 1.60
C ASN A 35 6.03 15.00 0.62
N LEU A 36 5.88 16.30 0.44
CA LEU A 36 5.00 16.90 -0.55
C LEU A 36 5.83 17.81 -1.46
N PHE A 37 5.65 17.68 -2.78
CA PHE A 37 6.34 18.53 -3.74
C PHE A 37 5.41 19.64 -4.22
N VAL A 38 5.91 20.88 -4.16
CA VAL A 38 5.09 22.09 -4.31
C VAL A 38 5.54 22.91 -5.53
N GLY A 39 4.56 23.27 -6.35
CA GLY A 39 4.70 24.17 -7.49
C GLY A 39 5.38 23.58 -8.72
N GLU A 40 5.56 24.41 -9.74
CA GLU A 40 6.09 24.04 -11.05
C GLU A 40 7.50 23.39 -11.00
N HIS A 41 8.27 23.64 -9.95
CA HIS A 41 9.62 23.09 -9.78
C HIS A 41 9.70 22.01 -8.71
N LYS A 42 8.57 21.47 -8.24
CA LYS A 42 8.51 20.39 -7.24
C LYS A 42 9.43 20.67 -6.04
N GLN A 43 9.20 21.81 -5.39
CA GLN A 43 9.95 22.13 -4.18
C GLN A 43 9.48 21.20 -3.06
N LYS A 44 10.36 20.28 -2.63
CA LYS A 44 10.07 19.32 -1.56
C LYS A 44 9.80 20.04 -0.25
N GLN A 45 8.77 19.63 0.47
CA GLN A 45 8.41 20.09 1.81
C GLN A 45 8.07 18.87 2.67
N SER A 46 8.83 18.67 3.74
CA SER A 46 8.63 17.61 4.74
C SER A 46 7.57 18.03 5.77
N LEU A 47 6.38 17.42 5.77
CA LEU A 47 5.22 17.88 6.54
C LEU A 47 4.71 16.85 7.54
N ILE A 48 4.55 17.27 8.79
CA ILE A 48 3.99 16.45 9.87
C ILE A 48 2.55 16.06 9.50
N LEU A 49 2.23 14.77 9.58
CA LEU A 49 0.86 14.30 9.39
C LEU A 49 0.01 14.67 10.61
N ASP A 50 -1.03 15.48 10.45
CA ASP A 50 -1.85 15.94 11.58
C ASP A 50 -3.35 15.77 11.31
N THR A 51 -3.93 14.72 11.90
CA THR A 51 -5.36 14.43 11.81
C THR A 51 -6.25 15.31 12.70
N ALA A 52 -5.68 16.24 13.47
CA ALA A 52 -6.39 17.19 14.32
C ALA A 52 -6.33 18.63 13.82
N SER A 53 -5.62 18.92 12.71
CA SER A 53 -5.63 20.23 12.04
C SER A 53 -6.10 20.14 10.59
N SER A 54 -6.65 21.24 10.07
CA SER A 54 -7.26 21.29 8.73
C SER A 54 -6.37 21.91 7.66
N ILE A 55 -5.28 22.58 8.06
CA ILE A 55 -4.48 23.42 7.16
C ILE A 55 -3.13 22.76 6.88
N THR A 56 -2.83 22.57 5.60
CA THR A 56 -1.47 22.25 5.13
C THR A 56 -0.66 23.53 5.03
N THR A 57 0.43 23.66 5.78
CA THR A 57 1.19 24.91 5.89
C THR A 57 2.66 24.70 6.23
N PHE A 58 3.51 25.57 5.69
CA PHE A 58 4.98 25.56 5.83
C PHE A 58 5.56 26.96 5.50
N PRO A 59 6.78 27.29 5.94
CA PRO A 59 7.43 28.57 5.67
C PRO A 59 7.62 28.87 4.19
N CYS A 60 7.35 30.13 3.85
CA CYS A 60 7.62 30.69 2.52
C CYS A 60 8.82 31.64 2.54
N ILE A 61 9.38 31.92 1.37
CA ILE A 61 10.63 32.71 1.21
C ILE A 61 10.59 34.13 1.82
N ASP A 62 9.40 34.68 2.08
CA ASP A 62 9.22 35.98 2.75
C ASP A 62 9.08 35.87 4.27
N CYS A 63 9.20 34.67 4.85
CA CYS A 63 9.22 34.49 6.30
C CYS A 63 10.46 35.13 6.92
N LYS A 64 10.23 35.97 7.93
CA LYS A 64 11.30 36.63 8.70
C LYS A 64 11.48 36.08 10.10
N SER A 65 10.58 35.20 10.53
CA SER A 65 10.50 34.69 11.90
C SER A 65 10.08 33.21 11.90
N CYS A 66 10.77 32.41 11.09
CA CYS A 66 10.63 30.95 11.00
C CYS A 66 11.93 30.26 11.40
N GLY A 67 11.83 28.98 11.73
CA GLY A 67 12.93 28.11 12.08
C GLY A 67 13.79 27.68 10.90
N ASN A 68 14.83 26.90 11.16
CA ASN A 68 15.57 26.18 10.12
C ASN A 68 15.06 24.74 10.05
N HIS A 69 14.63 24.31 8.87
CA HIS A 69 14.02 22.99 8.65
C HIS A 69 14.87 22.11 7.73
N ILE A 70 14.38 20.90 7.44
CA ILE A 70 15.01 19.92 6.54
C ILE A 70 15.10 20.49 5.13
N ASP A 71 13.96 20.93 4.59
CA ASP A 71 13.90 21.50 3.25
C ASP A 71 13.98 23.03 3.30
N SER A 72 14.41 23.62 2.19
CA SER A 72 14.38 25.08 2.05
C SER A 72 12.95 25.61 2.08
N TYR A 73 12.76 26.86 2.53
CA TYR A 73 11.46 27.51 2.49
C TYR A 73 10.92 27.51 1.06
N TYR A 74 9.61 27.33 0.93
CA TYR A 74 8.97 27.34 -0.36
C TYR A 74 9.12 28.73 -1.01
N ASN A 75 9.83 28.76 -2.13
CA ASN A 75 10.03 29.94 -2.94
C ASN A 75 8.93 30.03 -4.00
N PHE A 76 7.81 30.66 -3.63
CA PHE A 76 6.71 30.89 -4.55
C PHE A 76 7.11 31.72 -5.78
N LYS A 77 8.18 32.52 -5.74
CA LYS A 77 8.65 33.30 -6.90
C LYS A 77 9.21 32.42 -8.01
N ASP A 78 9.65 31.22 -7.67
CA ASP A 78 10.17 30.24 -8.60
C ASP A 78 9.05 29.34 -9.16
N SER A 79 7.79 29.52 -8.75
CA SER A 79 6.66 28.78 -9.29
C SER A 79 5.76 29.73 -10.08
N GLN A 80 5.59 29.55 -11.41
CA GLN A 80 4.69 30.43 -12.17
C GLN A 80 3.21 30.07 -11.96
N THR A 81 2.95 28.92 -11.32
CA THR A 81 1.61 28.41 -11.07
C THR A 81 1.02 28.88 -9.74
N HIS A 82 1.83 29.52 -8.89
CA HIS A 82 1.38 30.05 -7.60
C HIS A 82 0.29 31.12 -7.79
N LYS A 83 -0.72 31.09 -6.92
CA LYS A 83 -1.78 32.10 -6.86
C LYS A 83 -2.01 32.49 -5.42
N THR A 84 -1.96 33.78 -5.11
CA THR A 84 -2.37 34.25 -3.79
C THR A 84 -3.89 34.12 -3.66
N VAL A 85 -4.38 33.55 -2.55
CA VAL A 85 -5.82 33.48 -2.27
C VAL A 85 -6.28 34.88 -1.83
N LYS A 86 -7.17 35.48 -2.63
CA LYS A 86 -7.75 36.79 -2.32
C LYS A 86 -8.88 36.65 -1.29
N CYS A 87 -9.23 37.75 -0.65
CA CYS A 87 -10.21 37.72 0.45
C CYS A 87 -11.66 37.53 -0.02
N ASP A 88 -11.97 38.00 -1.23
CA ASP A 88 -13.25 37.81 -1.91
C ASP A 88 -13.34 36.49 -2.67
N GLN A 89 -12.24 35.74 -2.75
CA GLN A 89 -12.21 34.46 -3.44
C GLN A 89 -12.91 33.38 -2.61
N ILE A 90 -13.76 32.61 -3.29
CA ILE A 90 -14.39 31.41 -2.76
C ILE A 90 -13.66 30.19 -3.34
N ILE A 91 -13.19 29.29 -2.48
CA ILE A 91 -12.54 28.04 -2.87
C ILE A 91 -13.22 26.91 -2.10
N GLY A 92 -13.75 25.92 -2.82
CA GLY A 92 -14.66 24.94 -2.23
C GLY A 92 -15.89 25.67 -1.68
N GLU A 93 -16.26 25.37 -0.44
CA GLU A 93 -17.32 26.07 0.29
C GLU A 93 -16.86 27.31 1.07
N LYS A 94 -15.54 27.57 1.15
CA LYS A 94 -14.98 28.62 2.00
C LYS A 94 -14.77 29.94 1.27
N GLN A 95 -15.25 31.02 1.88
CA GLN A 95 -14.73 32.37 1.70
C GLN A 95 -13.78 32.73 2.86
N CYS A 96 -12.77 33.55 2.60
CA CYS A 96 -11.81 33.94 3.62
C CYS A 96 -12.41 34.84 4.72
N ASP A 97 -12.21 34.47 6.00
CA ASP A 97 -12.71 35.28 7.14
C ASP A 97 -11.75 36.39 7.57
N LYS A 98 -10.43 36.14 7.47
CA LYS A 98 -9.38 37.07 7.94
C LYS A 98 -8.58 37.60 6.77
N CYS A 99 -8.67 38.90 6.52
CA CYS A 99 -8.03 39.53 5.37
C CYS A 99 -6.95 40.52 5.81
N LEU A 100 -5.77 40.47 5.18
CA LEU A 100 -4.73 41.49 5.32
C LEU A 100 -4.17 41.86 3.94
N ASN A 101 -4.28 43.13 3.56
CA ASN A 101 -3.83 43.65 2.26
C ASN A 101 -4.35 42.83 1.05
N ASN A 102 -5.65 42.48 1.08
CA ASN A 102 -6.31 41.62 0.09
C ASN A 102 -5.72 40.20 -0.05
N ARG A 103 -4.98 39.73 0.97
CA ARG A 103 -4.54 38.33 1.09
C ARG A 103 -5.31 37.64 2.20
N CYS A 104 -5.82 36.46 1.90
CA CYS A 104 -6.45 35.63 2.92
C CYS A 104 -5.41 35.17 3.93
N SER A 105 -5.61 35.47 5.21
CA SER A 105 -4.64 35.28 6.29
C SER A 105 -5.11 34.24 7.29
N PHE A 106 -4.15 33.58 7.95
CA PHE A 106 -4.43 32.65 9.04
C PHE A 106 -3.53 32.89 10.24
N GLN A 107 -4.03 32.47 11.39
CA GLN A 107 -3.26 32.35 12.61
C GLN A 107 -3.83 31.17 13.40
N ILE A 108 -2.98 30.24 13.77
CA ILE A 108 -3.32 29.01 14.48
C ILE A 108 -2.52 28.95 15.78
N SER A 109 -3.12 28.39 16.83
CA SER A 109 -2.44 28.11 18.10
C SER A 109 -2.66 26.64 18.45
N TYR A 110 -1.57 25.96 18.81
CA TYR A 110 -1.54 24.54 19.12
C TYR A 110 -1.58 24.30 20.62
N ALA A 111 -1.98 23.09 21.01
CA ALA A 111 -2.15 22.73 22.42
C ALA A 111 -0.85 22.77 23.22
N GLU A 112 0.30 22.52 22.57
CA GLU A 112 1.62 22.62 23.19
C GLU A 112 2.11 24.07 23.35
N GLY A 113 1.40 25.03 22.77
CA GLY A 113 1.62 26.47 22.96
C GLY A 113 2.29 27.19 21.79
N SER A 114 2.72 26.48 20.74
CA SER A 114 3.20 27.10 19.52
C SER A 114 2.07 27.75 18.72
N ARG A 115 2.48 28.65 17.85
CA ARG A 115 1.62 29.42 16.95
C ARG A 115 2.26 29.51 15.58
N LEU A 116 1.40 29.40 14.57
CA LEU A 116 1.72 29.65 13.16
C LEU A 116 0.88 30.82 12.67
N ALA A 117 1.46 31.70 11.86
CA ALA A 117 0.71 32.75 11.18
C ALA A 117 1.23 33.00 9.77
N GLY A 118 0.33 33.37 8.87
CA GLY A 118 0.66 33.47 7.46
C GLY A 118 -0.52 33.86 6.59
N TYR A 119 -0.41 33.53 5.31
CA TYR A 119 -1.46 33.78 4.32
C TYR A 119 -1.62 32.58 3.39
N PHE A 120 -2.81 32.42 2.81
CA PHE A 120 -3.12 31.31 1.92
C PHE A 120 -2.72 31.60 0.48
N MET A 121 -2.24 30.55 -0.18
CA MET A 121 -1.95 30.50 -1.60
C MET A 121 -2.54 29.21 -2.19
N GLN A 122 -2.65 29.13 -3.51
CA GLN A 122 -2.85 27.90 -4.25
C GLN A 122 -1.62 27.62 -5.09
N ASP A 123 -1.18 26.38 -5.10
CA ASP A 123 -0.21 25.88 -6.08
C ASP A 123 -0.40 24.38 -6.29
N TRP A 124 0.29 23.82 -7.28
CA TRP A 124 0.29 22.39 -7.55
C TRP A 124 0.99 21.64 -6.42
N LEU A 125 0.35 20.60 -5.90
CA LEU A 125 0.89 19.66 -4.94
C LEU A 125 0.95 18.27 -5.57
N ILE A 126 1.98 17.52 -5.24
CA ILE A 126 2.10 16.09 -5.58
C ILE A 126 2.74 15.36 -4.40
N MET A 127 2.12 14.26 -4.00
CA MET A 127 2.55 13.42 -2.87
C MET A 127 3.26 12.18 -3.41
N GLY A 128 4.35 11.78 -2.77
CA GLY A 128 5.10 10.56 -3.12
C GLY A 128 6.54 10.88 -3.53
N ASP A 129 7.51 10.20 -2.91
CA ASP A 129 8.93 10.41 -3.17
C ASP A 129 9.37 9.94 -4.56
N GLU A 130 8.59 9.06 -5.18
CA GLU A 130 8.77 8.60 -6.55
C GLU A 130 8.74 9.76 -7.57
N PHE A 131 8.18 10.91 -7.20
CA PHE A 131 8.12 12.10 -8.05
C PHE A 131 9.34 13.03 -7.94
N GLU A 132 10.25 12.79 -6.99
CA GLU A 132 11.42 13.67 -6.76
C GLU A 132 12.31 13.75 -7.99
N ASP A 133 12.67 12.59 -8.56
CA ASP A 133 13.59 12.48 -9.70
C ASP A 133 12.92 12.71 -11.07
N LEU A 134 11.59 12.84 -11.11
CA LEU A 134 10.83 13.05 -12.34
C LEU A 134 10.88 14.51 -12.79
N LYS A 135 10.89 14.75 -14.11
CA LYS A 135 10.89 16.10 -14.67
C LYS A 135 9.48 16.68 -14.65
N GLN A 136 9.34 17.99 -14.49
CA GLN A 136 8.02 18.64 -14.56
C GLN A 136 7.32 18.43 -15.91
N SER A 137 8.10 18.23 -16.97
CA SER A 137 7.56 17.94 -18.31
C SER A 137 6.88 16.57 -18.41
N ASP A 138 7.22 15.63 -17.52
CA ASP A 138 6.77 14.24 -17.59
C ASP A 138 5.26 14.17 -17.42
N GLU A 139 4.61 13.38 -18.27
CA GLU A 139 3.16 13.31 -18.33
C GLU A 139 2.56 12.82 -17.01
N ILE A 140 3.22 11.87 -16.35
CA ILE A 140 2.78 11.36 -15.05
C ILE A 140 2.75 12.46 -13.98
N VAL A 141 3.75 13.35 -13.92
CA VAL A 141 3.74 14.47 -12.96
C VAL A 141 2.56 15.41 -13.21
N LYS A 142 2.26 15.67 -14.48
CA LYS A 142 1.12 16.53 -14.86
C LYS A 142 -0.23 15.87 -14.58
N LEU A 143 -0.30 14.55 -14.70
CA LEU A 143 -1.49 13.77 -14.39
C LEU A 143 -1.72 13.69 -12.89
N GLU A 144 -0.66 13.62 -12.08
CA GLU A 144 -0.73 13.37 -10.64
C GLU A 144 -0.86 14.64 -9.80
N GLN A 145 -0.34 15.77 -10.27
CA GLN A 145 -0.45 17.05 -9.55
C GLN A 145 -1.92 17.46 -9.30
N ILE A 146 -2.15 18.13 -8.17
CA ILE A 146 -3.45 18.68 -7.78
C ILE A 146 -3.30 20.12 -7.30
N LEU A 147 -4.21 21.02 -7.70
CA LEU A 147 -4.19 22.42 -7.28
C LEU A 147 -4.87 22.51 -5.92
N SER A 148 -4.10 22.85 -4.89
CA SER A 148 -4.59 22.84 -3.51
C SER A 148 -4.26 24.13 -2.79
N VAL A 149 -5.07 24.44 -1.77
CA VAL A 149 -4.80 25.58 -0.87
C VAL A 149 -3.70 25.20 0.12
N ILE A 150 -2.69 26.06 0.22
CA ILE A 150 -1.58 25.96 1.18
C ILE A 150 -1.47 27.23 2.02
N GLY A 151 -1.07 27.08 3.27
CA GLY A 151 -0.69 28.19 4.13
C GLY A 151 0.79 28.53 3.98
N CYS A 152 1.10 29.71 3.43
CA CYS A 152 2.45 30.27 3.50
C CYS A 152 2.71 30.88 4.88
N THR A 153 3.49 30.17 5.69
CA THR A 153 3.87 30.63 7.03
C THR A 153 4.89 31.74 6.96
N THR A 154 4.67 32.78 7.76
CA THR A 154 5.56 33.95 7.90
C THR A 154 6.00 34.19 9.35
N LEU A 155 5.45 33.42 10.29
CA LEU A 155 5.78 33.41 11.70
C LEU A 155 5.60 32.01 12.27
N GLU A 156 6.63 31.53 12.94
CA GLU A 156 6.63 30.33 13.77
C GLU A 156 7.10 30.68 15.17
N THR A 157 6.65 29.90 16.15
CA THR A 157 7.05 30.06 17.54
C THR A 157 7.29 28.70 18.17
N ASN A 158 8.05 28.67 19.28
CA ASN A 158 8.26 27.49 20.11
C ASN A 158 8.68 26.24 19.30
N LEU A 159 7.92 25.14 19.38
CA LEU A 159 8.31 23.87 18.77
C LEU A 159 8.41 23.96 17.25
N PHE A 160 7.50 24.69 16.58
CA PHE A 160 7.59 24.91 15.13
C PHE A 160 8.87 25.66 14.74
N TYR A 161 9.36 26.56 15.57
CA TYR A 161 10.61 27.27 15.27
C TYR A 161 11.85 26.36 15.35
N THR A 162 11.80 25.27 16.13
CA THR A 162 12.95 24.40 16.37
C THR A 162 12.86 23.02 15.71
N GLN A 163 11.67 22.61 15.28
CA GLN A 163 11.45 21.30 14.66
C GLN A 163 12.14 21.20 13.30
N LYS A 164 12.45 19.96 12.90
CA LYS A 164 13.10 19.66 11.61
C LYS A 164 12.13 19.67 10.45
N ALA A 165 10.91 19.15 10.63
CA ALA A 165 9.91 19.15 9.56
C ALA A 165 9.51 20.60 9.20
N ASN A 166 9.29 20.85 7.91
CA ASN A 166 8.95 22.16 7.36
C ASN A 166 7.60 22.68 7.82
N GLY A 167 6.68 21.82 8.26
CA GLY A 167 5.37 22.26 8.66
C GLY A 167 4.42 21.10 8.89
N ILE A 168 3.16 21.31 8.54
CA ILE A 168 2.06 20.36 8.80
C ILE A 168 1.28 20.09 7.52
N MET A 169 0.83 18.86 7.35
CA MET A 169 -0.22 18.46 6.44
C MET A 169 -1.51 18.23 7.24
N GLY A 170 -2.48 19.13 7.07
CA GLY A 170 -3.74 19.09 7.80
C GLY A 170 -4.71 18.05 7.24
N LEU A 171 -5.09 17.07 8.07
CA LEU A 171 -5.87 15.90 7.69
C LEU A 171 -7.19 15.75 8.47
N SER A 172 -7.66 16.81 9.13
CA SER A 172 -8.90 16.75 9.93
C SER A 172 -10.15 16.39 9.11
N PRO A 173 -11.23 15.90 9.76
CA PRO A 173 -12.44 15.46 9.06
C PRO A 173 -13.23 16.60 8.42
N LYS A 174 -13.27 17.79 9.06
CA LYS A 174 -14.10 18.93 8.65
C LYS A 174 -13.31 19.93 7.82
N THR A 175 -13.23 19.65 6.54
CA THR A 175 -12.60 20.49 5.52
C THR A 175 -13.49 20.54 4.27
N ASP A 176 -13.25 21.51 3.39
CA ASP A 176 -14.19 21.89 2.33
C ASP A 176 -15.58 22.25 2.92
N THR A 177 -15.58 23.25 3.81
CA THR A 177 -16.78 23.78 4.47
C THR A 177 -16.72 25.32 4.46
N GLU A 178 -17.80 26.00 4.87
CA GLU A 178 -17.77 27.46 5.03
C GLU A 178 -16.66 27.96 5.99
N PHE A 179 -16.20 27.11 6.91
CA PHE A 179 -15.19 27.45 7.91
C PHE A 179 -13.76 27.05 7.53
N SER A 180 -13.58 26.01 6.70
CA SER A 180 -12.24 25.51 6.34
C SER A 180 -12.12 25.24 4.83
N PHE A 181 -11.00 25.65 4.24
CA PHE A 181 -10.68 25.31 2.86
C PHE A 181 -10.62 23.78 2.67
N PRO A 182 -10.79 23.29 1.43
CA PRO A 182 -10.43 21.92 1.08
C PRO A 182 -8.99 21.61 1.49
N ASN A 183 -8.75 20.38 1.96
CA ASN A 183 -7.39 19.87 2.11
C ASN A 183 -7.03 18.97 0.92
N TYR A 184 -5.78 18.49 0.88
CA TYR A 184 -5.27 17.63 -0.21
C TYR A 184 -6.17 16.43 -0.52
N ILE A 185 -6.75 15.80 0.51
CA ILE A 185 -7.63 14.62 0.35
C ILE A 185 -8.93 15.02 -0.36
N ASP A 186 -9.45 16.20 -0.06
CA ASP A 186 -10.66 16.71 -0.69
C ASP A 186 -10.40 17.08 -2.15
N ASP A 187 -9.32 17.81 -2.42
CA ASP A 187 -8.96 18.23 -3.77
C ASP A 187 -8.68 17.02 -4.67
N LEU A 188 -7.95 16.02 -4.17
CA LEU A 188 -7.68 14.79 -4.91
C LEU A 188 -8.97 13.99 -5.15
N TYR A 189 -9.86 13.90 -4.16
CA TYR A 189 -11.19 13.28 -4.36
C TYR A 189 -12.02 14.00 -5.43
N GLN A 190 -11.97 15.33 -5.49
CA GLN A 190 -12.69 16.09 -6.53
C GLN A 190 -12.10 15.87 -7.92
N LYS A 191 -10.78 15.74 -8.03
CA LYS A 191 -10.09 15.43 -9.29
C LYS A 191 -10.43 14.02 -9.79
N GLU A 192 -10.44 13.04 -8.89
CA GLU A 192 -10.71 11.63 -9.21
C GLU A 192 -12.22 11.29 -9.29
N LYS A 193 -13.08 12.31 -9.33
CA LYS A 193 -14.53 12.14 -9.34
C LYS A 193 -14.99 11.32 -10.54
N GLY A 194 -15.65 10.20 -10.25
CA GLY A 194 -16.16 9.26 -11.25
C GLY A 194 -15.31 7.99 -11.40
N SER A 195 -14.17 7.91 -10.71
CA SER A 195 -13.41 6.68 -10.52
C SER A 195 -13.88 5.92 -9.27
N GLU A 196 -13.18 4.82 -8.93
CA GLU A 196 -13.41 4.11 -7.66
C GLU A 196 -12.74 4.80 -6.45
N PHE A 197 -12.03 5.92 -6.65
CA PHE A 197 -11.37 6.68 -5.60
C PHE A 197 -12.37 7.18 -4.55
N GLN A 198 -12.04 6.97 -3.28
CA GLN A 198 -12.85 7.34 -2.12
C GLN A 198 -12.21 8.52 -1.38
N ARG A 199 -13.04 9.37 -0.76
CA ARG A 199 -12.57 10.48 0.09
C ARG A 199 -12.03 9.94 1.41
N MET A 200 -10.84 9.36 1.38
CA MET A 200 -10.21 8.72 2.53
C MET A 200 -8.69 8.64 2.40
N PHE A 201 -8.05 8.36 3.52
CA PHE A 201 -6.63 8.01 3.59
C PHE A 201 -6.39 7.00 4.71
N THR A 202 -5.25 6.32 4.71
CA THR A 202 -4.80 5.50 5.85
C THR A 202 -3.42 5.93 6.32
N ILE A 203 -3.14 5.71 7.60
CA ILE A 203 -1.85 5.97 8.22
C ILE A 203 -1.44 4.70 8.96
N CYS A 204 -0.31 4.10 8.54
CA CYS A 204 0.31 2.96 9.21
C CYS A 204 1.69 3.37 9.72
N ILE A 205 1.81 3.59 11.02
CA ILE A 205 3.05 4.05 11.67
C ILE A 205 3.82 2.87 12.27
N GLY A 206 5.07 2.70 11.86
CA GLY A 206 6.06 1.81 12.44
C GLY A 206 6.85 2.47 13.58
N ARG A 207 8.06 1.97 13.87
CA ARG A 207 8.92 2.58 14.89
C ARG A 207 9.73 3.77 14.35
N ARG A 208 10.20 3.68 13.10
CA ARG A 208 11.09 4.67 12.47
C ARG A 208 10.65 5.12 11.08
N ASP A 209 9.49 4.65 10.68
CA ASP A 209 8.98 4.70 9.32
C ASP A 209 7.50 4.36 9.32
N GLY A 210 6.88 4.40 8.16
CA GLY A 210 5.51 4.00 7.94
C GLY A 210 5.12 4.19 6.49
N TYR A 211 3.82 4.09 6.23
CA TYR A 211 3.25 4.49 4.96
C TYR A 211 1.87 5.13 5.16
N MET A 212 1.53 6.00 4.22
CA MET A 212 0.22 6.61 4.08
C MET A 212 -0.36 6.17 2.74
N THR A 213 -1.62 5.75 2.70
CA THR A 213 -2.33 5.57 1.42
C THR A 213 -3.45 6.57 1.30
N VAL A 214 -3.79 6.96 0.07
CA VAL A 214 -4.88 7.90 -0.24
C VAL A 214 -5.72 7.32 -1.35
N GLY A 215 -7.04 7.44 -1.22
CA GLY A 215 -8.00 7.04 -2.25
C GLY A 215 -8.71 5.74 -1.96
N GLN A 216 -8.04 4.69 -1.48
CA GLN A 216 -8.69 3.48 -0.97
C GLN A 216 -7.84 2.76 0.09
N TYR A 217 -8.39 1.68 0.64
CA TYR A 217 -7.63 0.73 1.47
C TYR A 217 -6.74 -0.14 0.58
N ASP A 218 -5.45 -0.20 0.89
CA ASP A 218 -4.52 -1.13 0.25
C ASP A 218 -4.54 -2.49 0.96
N PHE A 219 -5.52 -3.33 0.58
CA PHE A 219 -5.65 -4.67 1.17
C PHE A 219 -4.45 -5.59 0.88
N ASN A 220 -3.63 -5.29 -0.13
CA ASN A 220 -2.46 -6.09 -0.48
C ASN A 220 -1.31 -5.92 0.53
N ARG A 221 -1.32 -4.83 1.32
CA ARG A 221 -0.33 -4.57 2.38
C ARG A 221 -0.64 -5.29 3.69
N HIS A 222 -1.88 -5.70 3.89
CA HIS A 222 -2.31 -6.38 5.10
C HIS A 222 -1.85 -7.84 5.12
N ARG A 223 -1.71 -8.40 6.32
CA ARG A 223 -1.45 -9.83 6.50
C ARG A 223 -2.70 -10.63 6.11
N ASN A 224 -2.52 -11.86 5.62
CA ASN A 224 -3.63 -12.74 5.23
C ASN A 224 -4.62 -13.05 6.37
N ASP A 225 -4.16 -12.99 7.62
CA ASP A 225 -4.94 -13.21 8.85
C ASP A 225 -5.45 -11.91 9.50
N SER A 226 -5.30 -10.76 8.83
CA SER A 226 -5.72 -9.47 9.37
C SER A 226 -7.22 -9.41 9.55
N LEU A 227 -7.65 -8.92 10.71
CA LEU A 227 -9.05 -8.64 11.01
C LEU A 227 -9.33 -7.15 10.82
N TYR A 228 -10.52 -6.84 10.32
CA TYR A 228 -10.94 -5.50 9.92
C TYR A 228 -12.04 -5.02 10.86
N TYR A 229 -11.80 -3.91 11.54
CA TYR A 229 -12.75 -3.34 12.49
C TYR A 229 -13.10 -1.91 12.09
N LYS A 230 -14.39 -1.58 12.13
CA LYS A 230 -14.88 -0.25 11.77
C LYS A 230 -15.66 0.36 12.92
N VAL A 231 -15.39 1.62 13.20
CA VAL A 231 -16.18 2.44 14.12
C VAL A 231 -16.56 3.75 13.46
N LYS A 232 -17.67 4.37 13.87
CA LYS A 232 -18.00 5.72 13.44
C LYS A 232 -17.22 6.74 14.27
N TYR A 233 -16.77 7.83 13.65
CA TYR A 233 -16.29 9.00 14.39
C TYR A 233 -17.37 10.08 14.42
N ASN A 234 -17.34 10.98 15.42
CA ASN A 234 -18.34 12.04 15.56
C ASN A 234 -18.18 13.10 14.46
N GLN A 235 -19.24 13.34 13.67
CA GLN A 235 -19.25 14.32 12.58
C GLN A 235 -19.38 15.77 13.02
N ASP A 236 -19.83 16.01 14.24
CA ASP A 236 -20.05 17.36 14.76
C ASP A 236 -18.75 18.00 15.28
N THR A 237 -17.64 17.26 15.31
CA THR A 237 -16.34 17.73 15.78
C THR A 237 -15.33 17.96 14.66
N ASP A 238 -14.38 18.88 14.87
CA ASP A 238 -13.29 19.15 13.91
C ASP A 238 -12.15 18.13 13.98
N VAL A 239 -12.32 17.04 14.74
CA VAL A 239 -11.33 15.98 14.97
C VAL A 239 -11.98 14.60 14.80
N TYR A 240 -11.19 13.56 14.59
CA TYR A 240 -11.66 12.17 14.53
C TYR A 240 -11.97 11.62 15.92
N LYS A 241 -13.02 12.16 16.54
CA LYS A 241 -13.51 11.73 17.86
C LYS A 241 -14.16 10.37 17.77
N ILE A 242 -13.65 9.41 18.53
CA ILE A 242 -14.19 8.07 18.68
C ILE A 242 -14.73 7.87 20.10
N ASN A 243 -15.65 6.94 20.27
CA ASN A 243 -16.16 6.59 21.59
C ASN A 243 -15.34 5.44 22.19
N VAL A 244 -14.77 5.69 23.36
CA VAL A 244 -14.08 4.66 24.17
C VAL A 244 -14.94 4.39 25.40
N HIS A 245 -15.42 3.16 25.54
CA HIS A 245 -16.29 2.74 26.64
C HIS A 245 -15.51 2.46 27.91
N ASN A 246 -14.44 1.68 27.81
CA ASN A 246 -13.59 1.34 28.95
C ASN A 246 -12.14 1.15 28.48
N ILE A 247 -11.20 1.37 29.39
CA ILE A 247 -9.82 0.88 29.27
C ILE A 247 -9.63 -0.20 30.33
N LYS A 248 -9.29 -1.41 29.87
CA LYS A 248 -9.10 -2.60 30.71
C LYS A 248 -7.67 -3.10 30.69
N ILE A 249 -7.27 -3.77 31.77
CA ILE A 249 -6.08 -4.61 31.86
C ILE A 249 -6.52 -5.90 32.54
N ASP A 250 -6.25 -7.06 31.93
CA ASP A 250 -6.63 -8.38 32.47
C ASP A 250 -8.10 -8.47 32.91
N ASN A 251 -9.01 -7.95 32.07
CA ASN A 251 -10.46 -7.81 32.31
C ASN A 251 -10.88 -6.83 33.44
N ILE A 252 -9.93 -6.16 34.10
CA ILE A 252 -10.21 -5.16 35.13
C ILE A 252 -10.34 -3.79 34.47
N VAL A 253 -11.45 -3.08 34.72
CA VAL A 253 -11.67 -1.71 34.24
C VAL A 253 -10.80 -0.74 35.03
N ILE A 254 -9.82 -0.12 34.36
CA ILE A 254 -8.92 0.88 34.95
C ILE A 254 -9.50 2.28 34.80
N ALA A 255 -10.14 2.56 33.67
CA ALA A 255 -10.86 3.80 33.37
C ALA A 255 -12.17 3.50 32.64
N ASP A 256 -13.22 4.22 33.05
CA ASP A 256 -14.57 4.11 32.47
C ASP A 256 -14.84 5.23 31.45
N HIS A 257 -15.97 5.11 30.76
CA HIS A 257 -16.42 6.04 29.73
C HIS A 257 -16.41 7.50 30.20
N ASN A 258 -16.83 7.76 31.44
CA ASN A 258 -16.96 9.12 31.97
C ASN A 258 -15.60 9.77 32.20
N LEU A 259 -14.62 9.01 32.68
CA LEU A 259 -13.26 9.51 32.88
C LEU A 259 -12.52 9.70 31.55
N ILE A 260 -12.74 8.79 30.59
CA ILE A 260 -12.06 8.81 29.29
C ILE A 260 -12.58 9.96 28.43
N ASN A 261 -13.89 10.18 28.42
CA ASN A 261 -14.54 11.12 27.49
C ASN A 261 -14.78 12.51 28.09
N LEU A 262 -13.99 12.93 29.07
CA LEU A 262 -14.01 14.30 29.58
C LEU A 262 -13.66 15.32 28.47
N GLY A 263 -14.13 16.56 28.63
CA GLY A 263 -13.87 17.64 27.69
C GLY A 263 -14.38 17.34 26.28
N GLN A 264 -13.48 17.37 25.29
CA GLN A 264 -13.81 17.05 23.90
C GLN A 264 -13.97 15.53 23.65
N GLY A 265 -13.68 14.67 24.62
CA GLY A 265 -13.67 13.22 24.47
C GLY A 265 -12.34 12.68 23.94
N ALA A 266 -12.33 11.39 23.56
CA ALA A 266 -11.18 10.74 22.95
C ALA A 266 -11.17 10.92 21.42
N PHE A 267 -10.03 11.33 20.85
CA PHE A 267 -9.86 11.42 19.39
C PHE A 267 -8.46 11.02 18.96
N ILE A 268 -8.35 10.62 17.68
CA ILE A 268 -7.10 10.18 17.06
C ILE A 268 -6.38 11.38 16.46
N ASP A 269 -5.12 11.56 16.86
CA ASP A 269 -4.29 12.71 16.50
C ASP A 269 -2.89 12.25 16.11
N SER A 270 -2.65 12.11 14.80
CA SER A 270 -1.32 11.83 14.29
C SER A 270 -0.36 13.00 14.45
N GLY A 271 -0.81 14.20 14.82
CA GLY A 271 0.05 15.36 15.11
C GLY A 271 0.63 15.35 16.53
N SER A 272 0.14 14.46 17.40
CA SER A 272 0.67 14.25 18.76
C SER A 272 1.48 12.97 18.84
N THR A 273 2.73 13.02 19.31
CA THR A 273 3.56 11.82 19.52
C THR A 273 2.94 10.89 20.55
N LEU A 274 2.67 11.44 21.73
CA LEU A 274 2.26 10.70 22.92
C LEU A 274 0.73 10.68 23.02
N ALA A 275 0.23 9.67 23.72
CA ALA A 275 -1.14 9.70 24.20
C ALA A 275 -1.21 10.52 25.50
N TYR A 276 -2.32 11.19 25.75
CA TYR A 276 -2.57 11.80 27.05
C TYR A 276 -4.05 12.00 27.28
N GLY A 277 -4.46 11.89 28.54
CA GLY A 277 -5.82 12.16 28.98
C GLY A 277 -5.89 13.33 29.95
N SER A 278 -6.99 13.40 30.70
CA SER A 278 -7.01 14.20 31.92
C SER A 278 -5.89 13.76 32.88
N PRO A 279 -5.34 14.65 33.74
CA PRO A 279 -4.29 14.27 34.68
C PRO A 279 -4.62 12.99 35.46
N LYS A 280 -5.86 12.87 35.95
CA LYS A 280 -6.37 11.68 36.65
C LYS A 280 -6.35 10.42 35.79
N LEU A 281 -6.68 10.52 34.50
CA LEU A 281 -6.64 9.40 33.57
C LEU A 281 -5.19 8.99 33.28
N SER A 282 -4.34 9.95 32.90
CA SER A 282 -2.93 9.68 32.60
C SER A 282 -2.21 9.07 33.81
N GLU A 283 -2.44 9.59 35.02
CA GLU A 283 -1.89 9.02 36.26
C GLU A 283 -2.34 7.57 36.48
N LYS A 284 -3.63 7.27 36.31
CA LYS A 284 -4.16 5.91 36.44
C LYS A 284 -3.49 4.93 35.48
N LEU A 285 -3.29 5.34 34.22
CA LEU A 285 -2.63 4.50 33.23
C LEU A 285 -1.14 4.32 33.57
N THR A 286 -0.42 5.39 33.91
CA THR A 286 1.00 5.34 34.28
C THR A 286 1.24 4.49 35.53
N GLN A 287 0.31 4.45 36.49
CA GLN A 287 0.40 3.58 37.65
C GLN A 287 0.41 2.10 37.28
N GLN A 288 -0.34 1.68 36.26
CA GLN A 288 -0.36 0.29 35.80
C GLN A 288 0.92 -0.10 35.05
N PHE A 289 1.64 0.87 34.49
CA PHE A 289 2.94 0.64 33.87
C PHE A 289 4.06 0.38 34.89
N ARG A 290 3.92 0.88 36.12
CA ARG A 290 4.91 0.62 37.18
C ARG A 290 4.78 -0.82 37.67
N CYS A 291 5.79 -1.65 37.43
CA CYS A 291 5.84 -2.96 38.06
C CYS A 291 6.13 -2.80 39.56
N GLN A 292 5.22 -3.28 40.39
CA GLN A 292 5.36 -3.24 41.85
C GLN A 292 5.88 -4.60 42.35
N ASN A 293 7.14 -4.64 42.84
CA ASN A 293 7.78 -5.76 43.54
C ASN A 293 7.85 -7.11 42.77
N GLU A 294 8.04 -8.22 43.51
CA GLU A 294 8.65 -9.54 43.20
C GLU A 294 8.33 -10.22 41.84
N ASN A 295 7.38 -9.72 41.07
CA ASN A 295 6.98 -10.25 39.76
C ASN A 295 7.83 -9.76 38.57
N CYS A 296 8.72 -8.79 38.78
CA CYS A 296 9.63 -8.28 37.72
C CYS A 296 11.10 -8.22 38.17
N PRO A 297 11.70 -9.34 38.62
CA PRO A 297 13.05 -9.34 39.21
C PRO A 297 14.13 -8.82 38.24
N ASP A 298 13.90 -8.94 36.93
CA ASP A 298 14.85 -8.57 35.89
C ASP A 298 14.62 -7.17 35.32
N LEU A 299 13.57 -6.45 35.73
CA LEU A 299 13.33 -5.08 35.30
C LEU A 299 14.18 -4.10 36.12
N GLN A 300 14.91 -3.23 35.42
CA GLN A 300 15.64 -2.12 36.04
C GLN A 300 14.88 -0.81 35.79
N PHE A 301 14.25 -0.28 36.84
CA PHE A 301 13.54 0.99 36.79
C PHE A 301 14.52 2.16 36.96
N LEU A 302 14.42 3.15 36.08
CA LEU A 302 15.19 4.39 36.12
C LEU A 302 14.30 5.50 36.66
N GLU A 303 14.48 5.87 37.92
CA GLU A 303 13.59 6.82 38.62
C GLU A 303 13.52 8.18 37.93
N GLU A 304 14.65 8.70 37.44
CA GLU A 304 14.76 10.03 36.81
C GLU A 304 13.95 10.14 35.51
N LEU A 305 13.89 9.04 34.73
CA LEU A 305 13.18 9.00 33.45
C LEU A 305 11.78 8.40 33.59
N HIS A 306 11.49 7.72 34.70
CA HIS A 306 10.33 6.85 34.86
C HIS A 306 10.21 5.78 33.76
N CYS A 307 11.35 5.21 33.37
CA CYS A 307 11.49 4.23 32.28
C CYS A 307 12.18 2.95 32.77
N TYR A 308 12.23 1.93 31.91
CA TYR A 308 12.93 0.68 32.21
C TYR A 308 14.04 0.40 31.20
N GLN A 309 15.15 -0.11 31.68
CA GLN A 309 16.26 -0.52 30.82
C GLN A 309 16.07 -1.96 30.31
N TYR A 310 16.20 -2.15 29.01
CA TYR A 310 16.34 -3.44 28.35
C TYR A 310 17.79 -3.92 28.47
N ILE A 311 17.98 -5.12 29.01
CA ILE A 311 19.30 -5.71 29.27
C ILE A 311 19.32 -7.09 28.59
N PRO A 312 20.02 -7.25 27.46
CA PRO A 312 20.04 -8.50 26.69
C PRO A 312 20.36 -9.73 27.53
N GLU A 313 21.29 -9.63 28.49
CA GLU A 313 21.73 -10.74 29.34
C GLU A 313 20.65 -11.20 30.32
N LYS A 314 19.76 -10.30 30.75
CA LYS A 314 18.67 -10.61 31.68
C LYS A 314 17.39 -11.02 30.95
N HIS A 315 17.09 -10.36 29.83
CA HIS A 315 15.81 -10.54 29.14
C HIS A 315 15.89 -11.55 27.98
N ALA A 316 17.09 -11.88 27.49
CA ALA A 316 17.38 -12.68 26.29
C ALA A 316 16.92 -12.05 24.96
N ASN A 317 15.70 -11.52 24.89
CA ASN A 317 15.17 -10.80 23.73
C ASN A 317 14.15 -9.73 24.15
N PHE A 318 13.82 -8.82 23.23
CA PHE A 318 12.89 -7.73 23.50
C PHE A 318 11.45 -8.22 23.78
N SER A 319 11.02 -9.35 23.22
CA SER A 319 9.67 -9.89 23.47
C SER A 319 9.49 -10.30 24.93
N ASN A 320 10.51 -10.91 25.53
CA ASN A 320 10.51 -11.27 26.95
C ASN A 320 10.51 -10.01 27.84
N PHE A 321 11.33 -9.01 27.51
CA PHE A 321 11.30 -7.71 28.18
C PHE A 321 9.91 -7.06 28.11
N ALA A 322 9.31 -7.05 26.91
CA ALA A 322 7.99 -6.49 26.68
C ALA A 322 6.88 -7.25 27.43
N SER A 323 7.07 -8.53 27.74
CA SER A 323 6.08 -9.36 28.43
C SER A 323 5.85 -8.99 29.90
N TYR A 324 6.77 -8.24 30.52
CA TYR A 324 6.59 -7.72 31.88
C TYR A 324 5.55 -6.59 31.98
N PHE A 325 5.12 -6.02 30.86
CA PHE A 325 4.23 -4.88 30.84
C PHE A 325 2.81 -5.28 30.40
N PRO A 326 1.76 -4.62 30.93
CA PRO A 326 0.39 -5.00 30.65
C PRO A 326 -0.05 -4.69 29.21
N ILE A 327 -1.07 -5.38 28.73
CA ILE A 327 -1.79 -4.98 27.50
C ILE A 327 -2.95 -4.08 27.92
N TYR A 328 -3.02 -2.87 27.36
CA TYR A 328 -4.16 -1.99 27.55
C TYR A 328 -5.22 -2.30 26.50
N GLU A 329 -6.43 -2.61 26.94
CA GLU A 329 -7.55 -2.99 26.09
C GLU A 329 -8.59 -1.84 26.05
N PHE A 330 -8.68 -1.16 24.91
CA PHE A 330 -9.64 -0.07 24.68
C PHE A 330 -10.90 -0.64 24.06
N GLU A 331 -12.00 -0.64 24.80
CA GLU A 331 -13.31 -1.05 24.28
C GLU A 331 -13.93 0.09 23.49
N LEU A 332 -14.02 -0.07 22.17
CA LEU A 332 -14.61 0.88 21.24
C LEU A 332 -16.03 0.44 20.85
N ASP A 333 -16.70 1.25 20.04
CA ASP A 333 -18.00 0.88 19.47
C ASP A 333 -17.94 -0.43 18.66
N ASN A 334 -19.12 -1.02 18.40
CA ASN A 334 -19.27 -2.28 17.67
C ASN A 334 -18.57 -3.49 18.32
N ASN A 335 -18.41 -3.47 19.65
CA ASN A 335 -17.72 -4.51 20.43
C ASN A 335 -16.28 -4.77 19.96
N PHE A 336 -15.63 -3.77 19.35
CA PHE A 336 -14.23 -3.87 18.97
C PHE A 336 -13.35 -3.50 20.17
N THR A 337 -12.39 -4.36 20.50
CA THR A 337 -11.37 -4.08 21.52
C THR A 337 -10.03 -3.82 20.84
N PHE A 338 -9.57 -2.58 20.86
CA PHE A 338 -8.24 -2.22 20.41
C PHE A 338 -7.22 -2.60 21.49
N LYS A 339 -6.27 -3.49 21.14
CA LYS A 339 -5.25 -3.99 22.07
C LYS A 339 -3.94 -3.24 21.88
N TRP A 340 -3.61 -2.36 22.82
CA TRP A 340 -2.36 -1.63 22.82
C TRP A 340 -1.29 -2.45 23.55
N LYS A 341 -0.54 -3.23 22.76
CA LYS A 341 0.47 -4.18 23.24
C LYS A 341 1.78 -3.48 23.63
N PRO A 342 2.54 -4.01 24.60
CA PRO A 342 3.86 -3.47 24.98
C PRO A 342 4.83 -3.26 23.82
N ILE A 343 4.88 -4.19 22.87
CA ILE A 343 5.72 -4.08 21.67
C ILE A 343 5.42 -2.81 20.84
N ASN A 344 4.18 -2.31 20.90
CA ASN A 344 3.73 -1.11 20.20
C ASN A 344 3.97 0.15 21.04
N TYR A 345 3.62 0.15 22.33
CA TYR A 345 3.70 1.37 23.13
C TYR A 345 5.09 1.65 23.72
N LEU A 346 5.91 0.63 24.02
CA LEU A 346 7.24 0.86 24.57
C LEU A 346 8.07 1.69 23.60
N THR A 347 8.46 2.87 24.06
CA THR A 347 9.11 3.91 23.25
C THR A 347 10.48 4.20 23.83
N LEU A 348 11.48 4.35 22.97
CA LEU A 348 12.84 4.65 23.42
C LEU A 348 12.88 6.03 24.09
N ALA A 349 13.65 6.16 25.16
CA ALA A 349 14.01 7.46 25.68
C ALA A 349 14.92 8.17 24.67
N VAL A 350 14.73 9.48 24.53
CA VAL A 350 15.50 10.32 23.59
C VAL A 350 17.01 10.12 23.82
N ASN A 351 17.76 9.92 22.73
CA ASN A 351 19.21 9.70 22.74
C ASN A 351 19.67 8.42 23.48
N THR A 352 18.81 7.40 23.58
CA THR A 352 19.16 6.10 24.18
C THR A 352 18.91 4.95 23.20
N THR A 353 19.47 3.77 23.47
CA THR A 353 19.30 2.59 22.60
C THR A 353 18.56 1.44 23.29
N ASP A 354 18.41 1.52 24.60
CA ASP A 354 17.98 0.41 25.46
C ASP A 354 17.05 0.85 26.59
N ILE A 355 16.70 2.14 26.70
CA ILE A 355 15.79 2.63 27.75
C ILE A 355 14.41 2.83 27.15
N TYR A 356 13.39 2.17 27.71
CA TYR A 356 12.03 2.18 27.21
C TYR A 356 11.04 2.77 28.22
N CYS A 357 10.24 3.71 27.74
CA CYS A 357 9.32 4.52 28.52
C CYS A 357 7.86 4.22 28.14
N PHE A 358 6.95 4.57 29.03
CA PHE A 358 5.51 4.57 28.74
C PHE A 358 5.13 5.87 28.04
N PRO A 359 4.48 5.81 26.86
CA PRO A 359 4.28 6.97 26.00
C PRO A 359 3.01 7.76 26.37
N ILE A 360 2.82 8.02 27.67
CA ILE A 360 1.72 8.83 28.19
C ILE A 360 2.24 10.09 28.86
N ALA A 361 1.75 11.25 28.39
CA ALA A 361 2.01 12.53 29.04
C ALA A 361 0.94 12.85 30.10
N ILE A 362 1.36 13.52 31.18
CA ILE A 362 0.47 14.12 32.17
C ILE A 362 0.55 15.63 31.96
N ILE A 363 -0.47 16.18 31.30
CA ILE A 363 -0.53 17.62 30.98
C ILE A 363 -1.49 18.30 31.97
N PRO A 364 -1.01 19.21 32.83
CA PRO A 364 -1.88 19.94 33.76
C PRO A 364 -3.02 20.65 33.05
N GLY A 365 -4.25 20.45 33.54
CA GLY A 365 -5.45 21.10 33.00
C GLY A 365 -5.94 20.55 31.65
N ALA A 366 -5.25 19.59 31.02
CA ALA A 366 -5.78 18.93 29.83
C ALA A 366 -7.08 18.19 30.19
N PRO A 367 -8.23 18.47 29.55
CA PRO A 367 -9.49 17.85 29.94
C PRO A 367 -9.86 16.65 29.06
N ARG A 368 -9.15 16.43 27.94
CA ARG A 368 -9.53 15.55 26.84
C ARG A 368 -8.50 14.44 26.63
N MET A 369 -8.89 13.38 25.94
CA MET A 369 -7.99 12.29 25.59
C MET A 369 -7.53 12.39 24.14
N ILE A 370 -6.22 12.39 23.95
CA ILE A 370 -5.58 12.32 22.64
C ILE A 370 -4.94 10.94 22.49
N LEU A 371 -5.30 10.25 21.40
CA LEU A 371 -4.69 9.01 20.95
C LEU A 371 -3.63 9.34 19.90
N GLY A 372 -2.40 9.51 20.36
CA GLY A 372 -1.26 9.94 19.53
C GLY A 372 -0.66 8.84 18.65
N GLN A 373 0.40 9.19 17.92
CA GLN A 373 1.13 8.33 16.99
C GLN A 373 1.57 7.00 17.61
N VAL A 374 2.07 7.00 18.85
CA VAL A 374 2.50 5.76 19.52
C VAL A 374 1.32 4.82 19.83
N TRP A 375 0.12 5.38 20.03
CA TRP A 375 -1.10 4.58 20.12
C TRP A 375 -1.46 3.93 18.78
N MET A 376 -1.23 4.65 17.68
CA MET A 376 -1.47 4.18 16.31
C MET A 376 -0.44 3.14 15.81
N ARG A 377 0.69 2.95 16.50
CA ARG A 377 1.80 2.12 16.02
C ARG A 377 1.40 0.67 15.72
N ASN A 378 1.81 0.17 14.55
CA ASN A 378 1.50 -1.17 14.01
C ASN A 378 0.00 -1.43 13.82
N TRP A 379 -0.76 -0.36 13.57
CA TRP A 379 -2.12 -0.42 13.08
C TRP A 379 -2.20 0.42 11.81
N ASP A 380 -2.73 -0.17 10.74
CA ASP A 380 -3.15 0.59 9.56
C ASP A 380 -4.53 1.19 9.87
N ILE A 381 -4.54 2.50 10.15
CA ILE A 381 -5.74 3.22 10.57
C ILE A 381 -6.25 4.02 9.39
N GLY A 382 -7.42 3.66 8.88
CA GLY A 382 -8.06 4.32 7.75
C GLY A 382 -9.12 5.33 8.17
N PHE A 383 -9.02 6.55 7.66
CA PHE A 383 -9.90 7.67 7.94
C PHE A 383 -10.81 7.91 6.74
N ASN A 384 -12.00 7.32 6.74
CA ASN A 384 -12.94 7.45 5.64
C ASN A 384 -13.91 8.62 5.87
N LYS A 385 -13.63 9.75 5.21
CA LYS A 385 -14.42 10.98 5.30
C LYS A 385 -15.76 10.85 4.57
N GLN A 386 -15.85 9.97 3.57
CA GLN A 386 -17.07 9.73 2.80
C GLN A 386 -18.09 8.89 3.58
N THR A 387 -17.65 7.81 4.23
CA THR A 387 -18.53 6.90 4.99
C THR A 387 -18.56 7.21 6.49
N GLN A 388 -17.77 8.18 6.96
CA GLN A 388 -17.66 8.55 8.37
C GLN A 388 -17.14 7.40 9.25
N GLU A 389 -16.17 6.65 8.76
CA GLU A 389 -15.67 5.46 9.45
C GLU A 389 -14.18 5.56 9.70
N ILE A 390 -13.76 5.07 10.86
CA ILE A 390 -12.36 4.72 11.11
C ILE A 390 -12.23 3.20 10.96
N LEU A 391 -11.35 2.77 10.05
CA LEU A 391 -10.94 1.38 9.93
C LEU A 391 -9.70 1.14 10.81
N PHE A 392 -9.68 0.01 11.50
CA PHE A 392 -8.51 -0.50 12.21
C PHE A 392 -8.12 -1.87 11.68
N VAL A 393 -6.85 -2.01 11.30
CA VAL A 393 -6.24 -3.28 10.89
C VAL A 393 -4.89 -3.43 11.58
N GLU A 394 -4.70 -4.47 12.38
CA GLU A 394 -3.38 -4.73 12.98
C GLU A 394 -2.39 -5.17 11.88
N ASN A 395 -1.35 -4.39 11.64
CA ASN A 395 -0.41 -4.63 10.54
C ASN A 395 1.05 -4.39 10.94
N ASN A 396 1.98 -4.93 10.15
CA ASN A 396 3.37 -4.49 10.22
C ASN A 396 3.53 -3.22 9.38
N CYS A 397 3.62 -2.08 10.06
CA CYS A 397 3.75 -0.78 9.42
C CYS A 397 5.19 -0.40 9.08
N SER A 398 6.19 -1.21 9.46
CA SER A 398 7.57 -0.89 9.08
C SER A 398 7.75 -1.02 7.57
N ASN A 399 8.48 -0.07 7.02
CA ASN A 399 8.56 0.23 5.60
C ASN A 399 9.43 -0.74 4.79
N THR A 400 9.79 -1.90 5.36
CA THR A 400 10.50 -2.96 4.60
C THR A 400 9.67 -3.54 3.45
N LYS A 401 8.43 -3.08 3.26
CA LYS A 401 7.51 -3.45 2.18
C LYS A 401 7.17 -2.31 1.19
N VAL A 402 7.67 -1.07 1.34
CA VAL A 402 7.59 -0.04 0.27
C VAL A 402 8.93 0.02 -0.45
N SER A 403 9.42 -1.15 -0.87
CA SER A 403 10.24 -1.23 -2.06
C SER A 403 9.28 -1.34 -3.24
N HIS A 404 9.30 -0.37 -4.16
CA HIS A 404 9.25 -0.79 -5.56
C HIS A 404 10.29 -1.91 -5.70
N GLU A 405 9.85 -3.07 -6.21
CA GLU A 405 10.62 -4.32 -6.24
C GLU A 405 12.12 -4.09 -6.45
N PHE A 406 12.95 -4.41 -5.44
CA PHE A 406 14.38 -4.49 -5.66
C PHE A 406 14.65 -5.64 -6.64
N THR A 407 15.27 -5.31 -7.76
CA THR A 407 15.69 -6.30 -8.75
C THR A 407 16.90 -7.08 -8.22
N GLU A 408 17.19 -8.24 -8.82
CA GLU A 408 18.41 -9.01 -8.53
C GLU A 408 19.70 -8.18 -8.71
N GLU A 409 19.65 -7.08 -9.48
CA GLU A 409 20.76 -6.16 -9.70
C GLU A 409 20.99 -5.19 -8.53
N ASP A 410 19.95 -4.83 -7.78
CA ASP A 410 20.07 -3.95 -6.59
C ASP A 410 20.69 -4.69 -5.40
N ILE A 411 20.41 -5.99 -5.27
CA ILE A 411 21.02 -6.88 -4.27
C ILE A 411 22.53 -7.01 -4.53
N ILE A 412 22.92 -7.14 -5.80
CA ILE A 412 24.32 -7.23 -6.21
C ILE A 412 25.05 -5.88 -6.00
N LEU A 413 24.36 -4.75 -6.20
CA LEU A 413 24.94 -3.42 -5.99
C LEU A 413 25.25 -3.16 -4.51
N LEU A 414 24.40 -3.64 -3.60
CA LEU A 414 24.57 -3.53 -2.15
C LEU A 414 25.69 -4.45 -1.62
N GLU A 415 25.80 -5.68 -2.14
CA GLU A 415 26.92 -6.57 -1.82
C GLU A 415 28.27 -6.02 -2.32
N GLN A 416 28.28 -5.38 -3.50
CA GLN A 416 29.48 -4.75 -4.06
C GLN A 416 29.90 -3.45 -3.34
N GLN A 417 28.98 -2.73 -2.72
CA GLN A 417 29.30 -1.55 -1.89
C GLN A 417 29.92 -1.95 -0.53
N SER A 418 29.55 -3.11 0.02
CA SER A 418 30.17 -3.66 1.24
C SER A 418 31.65 -4.10 1.04
N LEU A 419 32.02 -4.50 -0.18
CA LEU A 419 33.37 -4.95 -0.51
C LEU A 419 34.34 -3.82 -0.95
N LYS A 420 33.83 -2.62 -1.23
CA LYS A 420 34.64 -1.46 -1.68
C LYS A 420 35.26 -0.63 -0.55
N GLN A 421 34.97 -0.94 0.72
CA GLN A 421 35.66 -0.31 1.86
C GLN A 421 37.01 -0.92 2.21
N ASN A 422 37.44 -2.01 1.55
CA ASN A 422 38.76 -2.62 1.79
C ASN A 422 39.59 -2.79 0.50
N ASN A 423 40.44 -1.78 0.24
CA ASN A 423 41.72 -1.84 -0.50
C ASN A 423 41.79 -2.27 -1.98
N GLY A 424 42.01 -1.28 -2.86
CA GLY A 424 43.22 -1.18 -3.69
C GLY A 424 43.52 -2.14 -4.86
N ARG A 425 43.60 -1.55 -6.07
CA ARG A 425 44.27 -1.94 -7.34
C ARG A 425 43.47 -2.67 -8.45
N ARG A 426 43.66 -2.13 -9.66
CA ARG A 426 43.05 -2.43 -10.98
C ARG A 426 43.51 -3.76 -11.60
N VAL A 427 42.66 -4.40 -12.43
CA VAL A 427 42.90 -4.84 -13.85
C VAL A 427 41.54 -5.06 -14.57
N TYR A 428 41.46 -4.72 -15.86
CA TYR A 428 40.30 -4.84 -16.80
C TYR A 428 40.23 -6.20 -17.56
N LYS A 429 39.06 -6.48 -18.18
CA LYS A 429 38.66 -7.48 -19.21
C LYS A 429 37.90 -8.71 -18.68
N ASP A 430 36.79 -9.19 -19.26
CA ASP A 430 36.18 -8.99 -20.59
C ASP A 430 34.63 -9.11 -20.53
N LEU A 431 33.96 -8.45 -21.47
CA LEU A 431 32.52 -8.47 -21.75
C LEU A 431 32.03 -9.79 -22.40
N ASN A 432 30.69 -9.93 -22.35
CA ASN A 432 29.78 -10.70 -23.23
C ASN A 432 29.33 -12.10 -22.78
N LEU A 433 28.10 -12.18 -22.24
CA LEU A 433 27.15 -13.26 -22.55
C LEU A 433 25.67 -13.03 -22.14
N LYS A 434 25.29 -11.90 -21.52
CA LYS A 434 23.89 -11.69 -21.08
C LYS A 434 22.94 -11.08 -22.14
N GLY A 435 23.44 -10.29 -23.09
CA GLY A 435 22.62 -9.61 -24.10
C GLY A 435 22.00 -10.47 -25.21
N LYS A 436 22.03 -11.81 -25.09
CA LYS A 436 21.39 -12.73 -26.06
C LYS A 436 20.24 -13.56 -25.46
N LEU A 437 20.00 -13.51 -24.15
CA LEU A 437 18.95 -14.30 -23.50
C LEU A 437 17.63 -13.51 -23.34
N ASP A 438 17.69 -12.20 -23.07
CA ASP A 438 16.46 -11.39 -22.90
C ASP A 438 15.70 -11.20 -24.22
N ILE A 439 16.41 -11.12 -25.34
CA ILE A 439 15.81 -11.07 -26.68
C ILE A 439 15.00 -12.35 -26.96
N PHE A 440 15.40 -13.51 -26.41
CA PHE A 440 14.70 -14.78 -26.62
C PHE A 440 13.41 -14.91 -25.79
N GLN A 441 13.37 -14.32 -24.60
CA GLN A 441 12.19 -14.33 -23.74
C GLN A 441 11.11 -13.38 -24.27
N GLU A 442 11.49 -12.18 -24.70
CA GLU A 442 10.54 -11.23 -25.30
C GLU A 442 10.02 -11.71 -26.67
N THR A 443 10.86 -12.35 -27.48
CA THR A 443 10.41 -12.94 -28.76
C THR A 443 9.48 -14.14 -28.56
N LEU A 444 9.69 -14.95 -27.52
CA LEU A 444 8.78 -16.06 -27.19
C LEU A 444 7.42 -15.54 -26.69
N TYR A 445 7.42 -14.51 -25.85
CA TYR A 445 6.18 -13.89 -25.36
C TYR A 445 5.41 -13.21 -26.50
N ALA A 446 6.10 -12.48 -27.37
CA ALA A 446 5.52 -11.90 -28.57
C ALA A 446 4.95 -12.97 -29.51
N PHE A 447 5.64 -14.10 -29.68
CA PHE A 447 5.17 -15.21 -30.50
C PHE A 447 3.89 -15.86 -29.93
N VAL A 448 3.84 -16.12 -28.61
CA VAL A 448 2.66 -16.66 -27.93
C VAL A 448 1.46 -15.71 -28.09
N MET A 449 1.69 -14.41 -27.95
CA MET A 449 0.65 -13.39 -28.13
C MET A 449 0.15 -13.29 -29.57
N ILE A 450 1.04 -13.41 -30.56
CA ILE A 450 0.65 -13.46 -31.99
C ILE A 450 -0.19 -14.70 -32.29
N VAL A 451 0.20 -15.87 -31.76
CA VAL A 451 -0.56 -17.12 -31.93
C VAL A 451 -1.95 -17.01 -31.30
N LEU A 452 -2.05 -16.42 -30.10
CA LEU A 452 -3.33 -16.14 -29.43
C LEU A 452 -4.19 -15.14 -30.22
N MET A 453 -3.60 -14.10 -30.82
CA MET A 453 -4.32 -13.16 -31.66
C MET A 453 -4.85 -13.80 -32.94
N ILE A 454 -4.04 -14.63 -33.61
CA ILE A 454 -4.48 -15.39 -34.79
C ILE A 454 -5.63 -16.32 -34.41
N PHE A 455 -5.53 -17.02 -33.27
CA PHE A 455 -6.58 -17.88 -32.75
C PHE A 455 -7.89 -17.12 -32.50
N LEU A 456 -7.84 -15.96 -31.82
CA LEU A 456 -9.01 -15.13 -31.56
C LEU A 456 -9.61 -14.53 -32.84
N TYR A 457 -8.77 -14.18 -33.82
CA TYR A 457 -9.20 -13.70 -35.13
C TYR A 457 -9.97 -14.77 -35.92
N TYR A 458 -9.44 -15.99 -35.99
CA TYR A 458 -10.11 -17.12 -36.63
C TYR A 458 -11.39 -17.50 -35.88
N LEU A 459 -11.38 -17.49 -34.55
CA LEU A 459 -12.58 -17.73 -33.74
C LEU A 459 -13.65 -16.68 -33.99
N PHE A 460 -13.29 -15.39 -34.09
CA PHE A 460 -14.21 -14.31 -34.40
C PHE A 460 -14.84 -14.43 -35.79
N PHE A 461 -14.04 -14.71 -36.82
CA PHE A 461 -14.56 -14.94 -38.18
C PHE A 461 -15.39 -16.23 -38.29
N TYR A 462 -15.03 -17.27 -37.54
CA TYR A 462 -15.81 -18.49 -37.44
C TYR A 462 -17.17 -18.23 -36.77
N LEU A 463 -17.21 -17.47 -35.69
CA LEU A 463 -18.46 -17.03 -35.04
C LEU A 463 -19.30 -16.11 -35.94
N LEU A 464 -18.68 -15.23 -36.73
CA LEU A 464 -19.36 -14.42 -37.74
C LEU A 464 -19.94 -15.29 -38.87
N LYS A 465 -19.21 -16.31 -39.32
CA LYS A 465 -19.67 -17.27 -40.32
C LYS A 465 -20.84 -18.10 -39.81
N LEU A 466 -20.79 -18.55 -38.56
CA LEU A 466 -21.91 -19.21 -37.86
C LEU A 466 -23.13 -18.28 -37.70
N LYS A 467 -22.90 -16.99 -37.40
CA LYS A 467 -23.96 -15.97 -37.32
C LYS A 467 -24.61 -15.71 -38.69
N ASN A 468 -23.81 -15.65 -39.76
CA ASN A 468 -24.32 -15.50 -41.13
C ASN A 468 -25.02 -16.78 -41.66
N GLN A 469 -24.55 -17.98 -41.30
CA GLN A 469 -25.25 -19.24 -41.62
C GLN A 469 -26.59 -19.35 -40.89
N ARG A 470 -26.69 -18.89 -39.63
CA ARG A 470 -27.98 -18.77 -38.92
C ARG A 470 -28.93 -17.75 -39.54
N LYS A 471 -28.40 -16.65 -40.12
CA LYS A 471 -29.21 -15.64 -40.83
C LYS A 471 -29.87 -16.18 -42.11
N TYR A 472 -29.33 -17.24 -42.71
CA TYR A 472 -29.93 -17.96 -43.84
C TYR A 472 -30.91 -19.07 -43.42
N GLN A 473 -30.93 -19.48 -42.14
CA GLN A 473 -31.83 -20.52 -41.62
C GLN A 473 -32.93 -20.00 -40.68
N THR A 474 -33.02 -18.70 -40.41
CA THR A 474 -34.08 -18.11 -39.59
C THR A 474 -34.73 -16.91 -40.29
N LEU A 475 -35.34 -17.19 -41.45
CA LEU A 475 -36.34 -16.33 -42.10
C LEU A 475 -37.78 -16.76 -41.79
N GLN A 476 -37.99 -17.68 -40.84
CA GLN A 476 -39.32 -18.01 -40.33
C GLN A 476 -39.30 -18.17 -38.80
N GLU A 477 -40.09 -17.31 -38.16
CA GLU A 477 -40.76 -17.47 -36.87
C GLU A 477 -39.95 -17.97 -35.67
N ILE A 478 -39.44 -17.05 -34.83
CA ILE A 478 -39.22 -17.33 -33.40
C ILE A 478 -39.63 -16.12 -32.56
N SER A 479 -40.55 -16.36 -31.62
CA SER A 479 -41.15 -15.39 -30.70
C SER A 479 -40.22 -14.98 -29.54
N ALA A 480 -40.57 -13.88 -28.87
CA ALA A 480 -39.74 -13.18 -27.89
C ALA A 480 -39.34 -13.99 -26.62
N ALA A 481 -39.88 -15.19 -26.39
CA ALA A 481 -39.56 -16.00 -25.21
C ALA A 481 -38.22 -16.77 -25.31
N GLN A 482 -37.70 -17.07 -26.51
CA GLN A 482 -36.44 -17.83 -26.67
C GLN A 482 -35.15 -16.99 -26.63
N LYS A 483 -35.26 -15.65 -26.58
CA LYS A 483 -34.08 -14.76 -26.42
C LYS A 483 -33.52 -14.76 -25.00
N ILE A 484 -34.31 -15.16 -24.00
CA ILE A 484 -33.91 -15.14 -22.58
C ILE A 484 -33.16 -16.43 -22.22
N GLU A 485 -33.52 -17.58 -22.77
CA GLU A 485 -32.84 -18.87 -22.47
C GLU A 485 -31.45 -19.01 -23.12
N GLN A 486 -31.16 -18.39 -24.27
CA GLN A 486 -29.84 -18.48 -24.90
C GLN A 486 -28.72 -17.73 -24.15
N LYS A 487 -29.04 -16.74 -23.31
CA LYS A 487 -28.04 -16.06 -22.47
C LYS A 487 -27.56 -16.93 -21.30
N MET A 488 -28.38 -17.86 -20.82
CA MET A 488 -28.06 -18.73 -19.68
C MET A 488 -27.02 -19.81 -20.03
N CYS A 489 -26.95 -20.25 -21.28
CA CYS A 489 -26.09 -21.37 -21.66
C CYS A 489 -24.58 -20.99 -21.73
N ILE A 490 -24.23 -19.75 -22.07
CA ILE A 490 -22.82 -19.34 -22.21
C ILE A 490 -22.18 -19.03 -20.85
N GLN A 491 -22.91 -18.42 -19.93
CA GLN A 491 -22.40 -18.13 -18.59
C GLN A 491 -22.20 -19.39 -17.76
N GLU A 492 -23.13 -20.36 -17.84
CA GLU A 492 -22.99 -21.64 -17.11
C GLU A 492 -21.85 -22.50 -17.66
N ILE A 493 -21.64 -22.52 -18.98
CA ILE A 493 -20.49 -23.21 -19.60
C ILE A 493 -19.17 -22.56 -19.19
N LEU A 494 -19.09 -21.22 -19.14
CA LEU A 494 -17.89 -20.50 -18.68
C LEU A 494 -17.61 -20.71 -17.19
N ILE A 495 -18.64 -20.83 -16.36
CA ILE A 495 -18.51 -21.13 -14.92
C ILE A 495 -18.04 -22.57 -14.70
N LEU A 496 -18.58 -23.54 -15.47
CA LEU A 496 -18.15 -24.94 -15.42
C LEU A 496 -16.72 -25.12 -15.92
N LEU A 497 -16.31 -24.40 -16.98
CA LEU A 497 -14.94 -24.39 -17.48
C LEU A 497 -13.97 -23.75 -16.48
N LYS A 498 -14.32 -22.62 -15.86
CA LYS A 498 -13.52 -22.01 -14.78
C LYS A 498 -13.36 -22.95 -13.59
N LYS A 499 -14.42 -23.62 -13.16
CA LYS A 499 -14.37 -24.55 -12.01
C LYS A 499 -13.53 -25.79 -12.31
N GLY A 500 -13.72 -26.43 -13.47
CA GLY A 500 -12.96 -27.61 -13.87
C GLY A 500 -11.48 -27.34 -14.11
N PHE A 501 -11.16 -26.21 -14.75
CA PHE A 501 -9.77 -25.81 -15.02
C PHE A 501 -9.03 -25.46 -13.73
N HIS A 502 -9.70 -24.76 -12.79
CA HIS A 502 -9.10 -24.35 -11.53
C HIS A 502 -8.90 -25.52 -10.55
N GLN A 503 -9.83 -26.51 -10.50
CA GLN A 503 -9.65 -27.70 -9.68
C GLN A 503 -8.53 -28.62 -10.19
N ASN A 504 -8.40 -28.78 -11.51
CA ASN A 504 -7.37 -29.64 -12.11
C ASN A 504 -5.98 -29.03 -11.97
N ILE A 505 -5.83 -27.71 -12.12
CA ILE A 505 -4.55 -27.02 -11.88
C ILE A 505 -4.16 -27.08 -10.40
N LYS A 506 -5.09 -26.90 -9.46
CA LYS A 506 -4.80 -27.03 -8.02
C LYS A 506 -4.29 -28.43 -7.64
N GLN A 507 -4.90 -29.49 -8.18
CA GLN A 507 -4.46 -30.86 -7.89
C GLN A 507 -3.09 -31.18 -8.50
N VAL A 508 -2.79 -30.66 -9.69
CA VAL A 508 -1.48 -30.82 -10.33
C VAL A 508 -0.40 -30.04 -9.56
N ILE A 509 -0.68 -28.81 -9.13
CA ILE A 509 0.24 -28.00 -8.32
C ILE A 509 0.53 -28.69 -6.98
N ILE A 510 -0.49 -29.20 -6.28
CA ILE A 510 -0.30 -29.91 -5.00
C ILE A 510 0.57 -31.18 -5.17
N GLN A 511 0.45 -31.93 -6.26
CA GLN A 511 1.29 -33.12 -6.48
C GLN A 511 2.73 -32.77 -6.89
N LEU A 512 2.92 -31.68 -7.63
CA LEU A 512 4.24 -31.16 -8.00
C LEU A 512 4.98 -30.59 -6.78
N GLU A 513 4.29 -29.89 -5.89
CA GLU A 513 4.82 -29.41 -4.61
C GLU A 513 5.22 -30.57 -3.67
N LEU A 514 4.55 -31.72 -3.79
CA LEU A 514 4.88 -32.95 -3.07
C LEU A 514 5.93 -33.82 -3.78
N GLY A 515 6.54 -33.34 -4.88
CA GLY A 515 7.62 -34.02 -5.59
C GLY A 515 7.21 -35.30 -6.33
N ARG A 516 5.92 -35.50 -6.60
CA ARG A 516 5.40 -36.67 -7.31
C ARG A 516 5.06 -36.34 -8.76
N ILE A 517 5.43 -37.22 -9.69
CA ILE A 517 5.07 -37.12 -11.11
C ILE A 517 3.66 -37.72 -11.28
N PRO A 518 2.64 -36.95 -11.71
CA PRO A 518 1.31 -37.51 -11.95
C PRO A 518 1.34 -38.51 -13.12
N SER A 519 0.79 -39.71 -12.94
CA SER A 519 0.68 -40.68 -14.04
C SER A 519 -0.51 -40.36 -14.96
N VAL A 520 -0.34 -40.68 -16.25
CA VAL A 520 -1.25 -40.33 -17.36
C VAL A 520 -2.70 -40.82 -17.16
N GLN A 521 -2.94 -41.83 -16.32
CA GLN A 521 -4.29 -42.40 -16.11
C GLN A 521 -5.22 -41.53 -15.25
N MET A 522 -4.74 -40.49 -14.57
CA MET A 522 -5.60 -39.63 -13.76
C MET A 522 -6.47 -38.65 -14.57
N PHE A 523 -6.14 -38.40 -15.84
CA PHE A 523 -6.92 -37.50 -16.70
C PHE A 523 -8.11 -38.21 -17.40
N ASP A 524 -8.16 -39.55 -17.39
CA ASP A 524 -9.21 -40.35 -18.04
C ASP A 524 -10.35 -40.78 -17.11
N GLN A 525 -10.32 -40.42 -15.82
CA GLN A 525 -11.37 -40.82 -14.88
C GLN A 525 -11.93 -39.66 -14.05
N THR A 526 -12.73 -38.78 -14.65
CA THR A 526 -13.94 -38.19 -14.03
C THR A 526 -14.82 -37.44 -15.05
N ILE A 527 -15.31 -38.16 -16.05
CA ILE A 527 -16.58 -37.81 -16.73
C ILE A 527 -17.50 -39.04 -16.62
N LYS A 528 -17.83 -39.42 -15.39
CA LYS A 528 -19.05 -40.18 -15.12
C LYS A 528 -19.99 -39.24 -14.37
N PHE A 529 -20.87 -38.60 -15.14
CA PHE A 529 -21.98 -37.81 -14.63
C PHE A 529 -22.80 -38.71 -13.70
N LYS A 530 -22.85 -38.37 -12.40
CA LYS A 530 -23.80 -38.96 -11.48
C LYS A 530 -25.18 -38.34 -11.76
N ASP A 531 -26.00 -39.18 -12.39
CA ASP A 531 -27.46 -39.26 -12.36
C ASP A 531 -28.32 -38.15 -13.02
N ASN A 532 -29.00 -38.59 -14.09
CA ASN A 532 -30.39 -38.29 -14.45
C ASN A 532 -30.81 -36.96 -15.11
N HIS A 533 -29.97 -36.41 -16.00
CA HIS A 533 -30.52 -35.77 -17.20
C HIS A 533 -29.82 -36.29 -18.45
N THR A 534 -30.48 -37.23 -19.13
CA THR A 534 -30.19 -37.60 -20.52
C THR A 534 -30.42 -36.37 -21.40
N LEU A 535 -29.39 -35.53 -21.57
CA LEU A 535 -29.31 -34.63 -22.71
C LEU A 535 -29.27 -35.53 -23.95
N LYS A 536 -30.44 -35.69 -24.60
CA LYS A 536 -30.53 -36.27 -25.93
C LYS A 536 -29.72 -35.38 -26.87
N THR A 537 -28.43 -35.66 -27.02
CA THR A 537 -27.56 -35.04 -28.00
C THR A 537 -27.86 -35.62 -29.38
N ASN A 538 -29.05 -35.30 -29.91
CA ASN A 538 -29.39 -35.59 -31.31
C ASN A 538 -29.11 -34.40 -32.25
N TYR A 539 -28.43 -33.35 -31.77
CA TYR A 539 -28.25 -32.11 -32.54
C TYR A 539 -26.82 -31.54 -32.56
N LEU A 540 -25.81 -32.30 -32.14
CA LEU A 540 -24.43 -31.96 -32.46
C LEU A 540 -24.03 -32.73 -33.71
N ASN A 541 -23.77 -31.98 -34.79
CA ASN A 541 -23.21 -32.52 -36.02
C ASN A 541 -21.94 -33.32 -35.65
N PRO A 542 -21.84 -34.61 -36.03
CA PRO A 542 -20.68 -35.45 -35.73
C PRO A 542 -19.35 -34.82 -36.14
N PHE A 543 -19.36 -33.98 -37.18
CA PHE A 543 -18.19 -33.20 -37.59
C PHE A 543 -17.75 -32.17 -36.54
N VAL A 544 -18.70 -31.50 -35.87
CA VAL A 544 -18.40 -30.51 -34.83
C VAL A 544 -17.83 -31.19 -33.59
N LEU A 545 -18.34 -32.38 -33.25
CA LEU A 545 -17.82 -33.16 -32.12
C LEU A 545 -16.40 -33.68 -32.41
N LEU A 546 -16.16 -34.14 -33.64
CA LEU A 546 -14.84 -34.59 -34.11
C LEU A 546 -13.84 -33.43 -34.18
N GLU A 547 -14.25 -32.25 -34.65
CA GLU A 547 -13.40 -31.05 -34.69
C GLU A 547 -13.09 -30.50 -33.29
N TYR A 548 -14.04 -30.56 -32.35
CA TYR A 548 -13.80 -30.16 -30.96
C TYR A 548 -12.84 -31.13 -30.24
N GLN A 549 -12.97 -32.43 -30.51
CA GLN A 549 -12.01 -33.44 -30.04
C GLN A 549 -10.63 -33.19 -30.63
N ASN A 550 -10.53 -32.86 -31.93
CA ASN A 550 -9.26 -32.51 -32.57
C ASN A 550 -8.64 -31.24 -31.98
N LEU A 551 -9.45 -30.23 -31.66
CA LEU A 551 -9.00 -28.98 -31.04
C LEU A 551 -8.47 -29.22 -29.62
N LEU A 552 -9.16 -30.05 -28.84
CA LEU A 552 -8.73 -30.43 -27.49
C LEU A 552 -7.44 -31.26 -27.53
N ILE A 553 -7.32 -32.17 -28.49
CA ILE A 553 -6.09 -32.93 -28.75
C ILE A 553 -4.93 -31.99 -29.12
N TYR A 554 -5.19 -30.96 -29.92
CA TYR A 554 -4.18 -29.97 -30.29
C TYR A 554 -3.71 -29.17 -29.07
N LEU A 555 -4.66 -28.71 -28.24
CA LEU A 555 -4.35 -27.94 -27.02
C LEU A 555 -3.53 -28.77 -26.02
N ILE A 556 -3.89 -30.05 -25.84
CA ILE A 556 -3.16 -30.98 -24.98
C ILE A 556 -1.76 -31.27 -25.53
N LYS A 557 -1.60 -31.38 -26.86
CA LYS A 557 -0.28 -31.54 -27.49
C LYS A 557 0.59 -30.30 -27.29
N THR A 558 0.04 -29.10 -27.46
CA THR A 558 0.78 -27.84 -27.23
C THR A 558 1.20 -27.69 -25.77
N LEU A 559 0.31 -28.01 -24.82
CA LEU A 559 0.63 -28.00 -23.39
C LEU A 559 1.70 -29.05 -23.04
N LYS A 560 1.67 -30.24 -23.65
CA LYS A 560 2.74 -31.25 -23.51
C LYS A 560 4.10 -30.72 -23.97
N ILE A 561 4.15 -30.04 -25.12
CA ILE A 561 5.38 -29.48 -25.66
C ILE A 561 5.94 -28.38 -24.74
N ILE A 562 5.09 -27.48 -24.25
CA ILE A 562 5.49 -26.41 -23.32
C ILE A 562 6.08 -27.00 -22.04
N ILE A 563 5.40 -28.00 -21.45
CA ILE A 563 5.88 -28.68 -20.23
C ILE A 563 7.19 -29.44 -20.50
N GLN A 564 7.34 -30.12 -21.64
CA GLN A 564 8.59 -30.80 -21.98
C GLN A 564 9.76 -29.84 -22.19
N ILE A 565 9.52 -28.67 -22.78
CA ILE A 565 10.51 -27.60 -22.93
C ILE A 565 10.93 -27.08 -21.55
N GLU A 566 9.97 -26.82 -20.67
CA GLU A 566 10.23 -26.29 -19.33
C GLU A 566 10.96 -27.30 -18.43
N VAL A 567 10.60 -28.58 -18.50
CA VAL A 567 11.31 -29.68 -17.82
C VAL A 567 12.72 -29.86 -18.37
N SER A 568 12.93 -29.74 -19.69
CA SER A 568 14.25 -29.83 -20.31
C SER A 568 15.15 -28.64 -19.94
N LEU A 569 14.58 -27.44 -19.86
CA LEU A 569 15.27 -26.23 -19.40
C LEU A 569 15.65 -26.32 -17.92
N ASN A 570 14.78 -26.86 -17.07
CA ASN A 570 15.10 -27.09 -15.65
C ASN A 570 16.15 -28.19 -15.46
N ASN A 571 16.09 -29.28 -16.22
CA ASN A 571 17.14 -30.29 -16.21
C ASN A 571 18.49 -29.75 -16.70
N TYR A 572 18.49 -28.82 -17.67
CA TYR A 572 19.69 -28.09 -18.12
C TYR A 572 20.26 -27.16 -17.02
N ARG A 573 19.39 -26.49 -16.24
CA ARG A 573 19.79 -25.71 -15.06
C ARG A 573 20.44 -26.59 -13.98
N ILE A 574 19.82 -27.74 -13.67
CA ILE A 574 20.29 -28.68 -12.62
C ILE A 574 21.62 -29.38 -13.02
N THR A 575 21.80 -29.74 -14.29
CA THR A 575 23.06 -30.35 -14.76
C THR A 575 24.22 -29.35 -14.82
N ASN A 576 23.98 -28.06 -15.06
CA ASN A 576 25.03 -27.03 -14.96
C ASN A 576 25.36 -26.65 -13.51
N GLN A 577 24.45 -26.81 -12.55
CA GLN A 577 24.77 -26.63 -11.12
C GLN A 577 25.60 -27.78 -10.52
N LYS A 578 25.62 -28.97 -11.13
CA LYS A 578 26.40 -30.12 -10.66
C LYS A 578 27.80 -30.24 -11.29
N PHE A 579 28.20 -29.35 -12.20
CA PHE A 579 29.56 -29.32 -12.77
C PHE A 579 30.47 -28.39 -11.95
N ASN A 580 31.13 -28.95 -10.94
CA ASN A 580 32.36 -28.36 -10.38
C ASN A 580 33.54 -29.01 -11.09
N PRO A 581 34.30 -28.32 -11.94
CA PRO A 581 35.50 -28.91 -12.52
C PRO A 581 36.59 -28.91 -11.44
N THR A 582 36.86 -30.07 -10.85
CA THR A 582 38.15 -30.32 -10.21
C THR A 582 39.23 -30.27 -11.29
N SER A 583 40.33 -29.63 -10.93
CA SER A 583 41.51 -29.42 -11.77
C SER A 583 42.13 -30.75 -12.19
N GLU A 584 41.80 -31.21 -13.41
CA GLU A 584 42.66 -31.95 -14.35
C GLU A 584 41.79 -32.56 -15.44
N GLU A 585 41.59 -31.82 -16.55
CA GLU A 585 41.35 -32.41 -17.87
C GLU A 585 41.51 -31.30 -18.94
N LYS A 586 42.77 -30.92 -19.18
CA LYS A 586 43.16 -30.28 -20.43
C LYS A 586 43.31 -31.37 -21.49
N ASN A 587 42.27 -31.57 -22.29
CA ASN A 587 42.30 -31.89 -23.73
C ASN A 587 41.03 -32.63 -24.14
N GLY A 588 40.35 -32.15 -25.18
CA GLY A 588 39.38 -32.97 -25.93
C GLY A 588 38.06 -32.28 -26.22
N SER A 589 37.97 -31.76 -27.43
CA SER A 589 36.82 -31.26 -28.20
C SER A 589 35.60 -32.20 -28.31
N VAL A 590 35.01 -32.67 -27.19
CA VAL A 590 33.86 -33.61 -27.24
C VAL A 590 32.53 -33.02 -26.76
N ASN A 591 32.49 -31.92 -25.98
CA ASN A 591 31.23 -31.53 -25.31
C ASN A 591 30.40 -30.38 -25.96
N VAL A 592 30.87 -29.76 -27.04
CA VAL A 592 30.07 -28.72 -27.75
C VAL A 592 29.09 -29.35 -28.75
N ASN A 593 29.40 -30.54 -29.27
CA ASN A 593 28.57 -31.22 -30.27
C ASN A 593 27.33 -31.93 -29.68
N TYR A 594 27.33 -32.24 -28.37
CA TYR A 594 26.15 -32.84 -27.72
C TYR A 594 25.10 -31.77 -27.38
N LYS A 595 25.54 -30.59 -26.93
CA LYS A 595 24.65 -29.44 -26.61
C LYS A 595 23.99 -28.83 -27.86
N SER A 596 24.69 -28.75 -28.99
CA SER A 596 24.08 -28.26 -30.24
C SER A 596 23.07 -29.24 -30.85
N ARG A 597 23.27 -30.55 -30.61
CA ARG A 597 22.39 -31.61 -31.10
C ARG A 597 21.09 -31.71 -30.32
N GLN A 598 21.11 -31.52 -29.00
CA GLN A 598 19.88 -31.43 -28.20
C GLN A 598 19.04 -30.20 -28.55
N ILE A 599 19.67 -29.03 -28.73
CA ILE A 599 18.94 -27.81 -29.13
C ILE A 599 18.36 -27.96 -30.55
N ARG A 600 19.06 -28.62 -31.48
CA ARG A 600 18.50 -28.95 -32.80
C ARG A 600 17.35 -29.95 -32.75
N LEU A 601 17.41 -30.96 -31.88
CA LEU A 601 16.31 -31.91 -31.68
C LEU A 601 15.07 -31.22 -31.10
N ILE A 602 15.26 -30.32 -30.13
CA ILE A 602 14.19 -29.50 -29.55
C ILE A 602 13.56 -28.58 -30.61
N MET A 603 14.38 -27.92 -31.45
CA MET A 603 13.88 -27.07 -32.53
C MET A 603 13.20 -27.86 -33.67
N MET A 604 13.59 -29.13 -33.90
CA MET A 604 12.90 -30.03 -34.85
C MET A 604 11.59 -30.60 -34.30
N GLU A 605 11.44 -30.76 -32.98
CA GLU A 605 10.15 -31.13 -32.37
C GLU A 605 9.18 -29.94 -32.26
N ILE A 606 9.70 -28.71 -32.24
CA ILE A 606 8.91 -27.47 -32.23
C ILE A 606 8.36 -27.10 -33.62
N SER A 607 9.12 -27.36 -34.71
CA SER A 607 8.65 -27.14 -36.10
C SER A 607 7.73 -28.26 -36.57
#